data_AF-A0A9Q1BI44-F1
#
_entry.id   AF-A0A9Q1BI44-F1
#
_cell.length_a   1.000
_cell.length_b   1.000
_cell.length_c   1.000
_cell.angle_alpha   90.00
_cell.angle_beta   90.00
_cell.angle_gamma   90.00
#
_symmetry.space_group_name_H-M   'P 1'
#
loop_
_entity.id
_entity.type
_entity.pdbx_description
1 polymer ?
#
loop_
_entity_poly.entity_id
_entity_poly.type
_entity_poly.pdbx_seq_one_letter_code
_entity_poly.pdbx_strand_id
1 'polypeptide(L)'
;MRGFSRSMRTLYAEKAMSSISSTGLRFNELRDQTRRDAMIYLRGILPFAVTVVRSISEFFDYYEALNFSDWIENMGDIKNEVRGNKQCCEVVLQLHDTIKMSLKDRERQVNIILDEYGKQSEMQNFHLKGSDFLEKLGITSTWMRKFGKYCALFCINYVVLSDVTSSNSRSLLALGANGLVLIEWLIASKVFSIELLGEKSRRVHEARDSKFSVNTGALRIVTDTTVPALAKFMDGLQETAAFFSDIEKDLEYLQIDSTSTIRNEMKFHYEMMKKNGPEVKANCNTFFAVLPDVESDFLAIADEGVDNYYVDKWLEEQKKNFFRKYQSSTPHLKRMMSNFTSEAASKLMFDKD
;
A
#
# COMPACT_ATOMS: atom_id res chain seq x y z
N MET A 1 -5.32 -12.44 -4.69
CA MET A 1 -6.30 -11.32 -4.66
C MET A 1 -6.85 -11.02 -3.26
N ARG A 2 -7.54 -11.95 -2.57
CA ARG A 2 -8.12 -11.69 -1.22
C ARG A 2 -7.11 -11.21 -0.16
N GLY A 3 -5.87 -11.69 -0.21
CA GLY A 3 -4.81 -11.17 0.67
C GLY A 3 -4.54 -9.67 0.47
N PHE A 4 -4.63 -9.19 -0.78
CA PHE A 4 -4.46 -7.77 -1.10
C PHE A 4 -5.61 -6.92 -0.54
N SER A 5 -6.85 -7.29 -0.84
CA SER A 5 -8.03 -6.54 -0.41
C SER A 5 -8.11 -6.41 1.12
N ARG A 6 -7.85 -7.50 1.85
CA ARG A 6 -7.80 -7.50 3.33
C ARG A 6 -6.70 -6.61 3.90
N SER A 7 -5.53 -6.59 3.25
CA SER A 7 -4.41 -5.74 3.67
C SER A 7 -4.78 -4.26 3.51
N MET A 8 -5.44 -3.90 2.41
CA MET A 8 -5.91 -2.54 2.19
C MET A 8 -6.98 -2.14 3.20
N ARG A 9 -7.98 -3.01 3.43
CA ARG A 9 -8.98 -2.79 4.49
C ARG A 9 -8.33 -2.54 5.85
N THR A 10 -7.30 -3.30 6.21
CA THR A 10 -6.56 -3.14 7.46
C THR A 10 -5.85 -1.79 7.53
N LEU A 11 -5.21 -1.36 6.43
CA LEU A 11 -4.55 -0.05 6.34
C LEU A 11 -5.51 1.13 6.51
N TYR A 12 -6.75 1.03 6.04
CA TYR A 12 -7.74 2.12 6.16
C TYR A 12 -8.67 2.02 7.37
N ALA A 13 -8.69 0.89 8.09
CA ALA A 13 -9.38 0.78 9.37
C ALA A 13 -8.81 1.75 10.43
N GLU A 14 -7.53 2.08 10.31
CA GLU A 14 -6.82 2.96 11.25
C GLU A 14 -6.94 4.43 10.87
N LYS A 15 -6.92 5.34 11.85
CA LYS A 15 -6.97 6.80 11.58
C LYS A 15 -5.63 7.32 11.04
N ALA A 16 -5.71 8.34 10.17
CA ALA A 16 -4.53 9.01 9.63
C ALA A 16 -3.64 9.60 10.75
N MET A 17 -2.34 9.72 10.46
CA MET A 17 -1.38 10.34 11.37
C MET A 17 -1.66 11.84 11.49
N SER A 18 -1.30 12.46 12.62
CA SER A 18 -1.43 13.92 12.75
C SER A 18 -0.53 14.63 11.74
N SER A 19 -1.09 15.57 10.99
CA SER A 19 -0.40 16.41 9.98
C SER A 19 0.65 17.38 10.56
N ILE A 20 0.86 17.36 11.88
CA ILE A 20 1.72 18.31 12.60
C ILE A 20 3.21 17.94 12.46
N SER A 21 3.54 16.66 12.20
CA SER A 21 4.93 16.20 12.04
C SER A 21 5.27 15.87 10.59
N SER A 22 6.50 16.18 10.16
CA SER A 22 6.99 15.84 8.81
C SER A 22 6.92 14.34 8.51
N THR A 23 7.20 13.49 9.50
CA THR A 23 7.02 12.03 9.40
C THR A 23 5.56 11.64 9.22
N GLY A 24 4.65 12.28 9.96
CA GLY A 24 3.21 12.04 9.84
C GLY A 24 2.65 12.45 8.47
N LEU A 25 3.13 13.56 7.92
CA LEU A 25 2.79 14.00 6.57
C LEU A 25 3.24 12.99 5.50
N ARG A 26 4.51 12.54 5.56
CA ARG A 26 5.03 11.51 4.64
C ARG A 26 4.30 10.18 4.78
N PHE A 27 3.91 9.80 6.00
CA PHE A 27 3.12 8.60 6.22
C PHE A 27 1.72 8.71 5.58
N ASN A 28 1.04 9.84 5.79
CA ASN A 28 -0.27 10.08 5.18
C ASN A 28 -0.16 10.10 3.65
N GLU A 29 0.91 10.68 3.09
CA GLU A 29 1.16 10.66 1.66
C GLU A 29 1.35 9.24 1.13
N LEU A 30 2.14 8.40 1.81
CA LEU A 30 2.29 6.99 1.46
C LEU A 30 0.98 6.23 1.51
N ARG A 31 0.18 6.48 2.54
CA ARG A 31 -1.17 5.92 2.68
C ARG A 31 -2.07 6.39 1.53
N ASP A 32 -2.04 7.65 1.14
CA ASP A 32 -2.86 8.17 0.03
C ASP A 32 -2.40 7.64 -1.33
N GLN A 33 -1.10 7.48 -1.54
CA GLN A 33 -0.54 6.84 -2.73
C GLN A 33 -0.99 5.39 -2.83
N THR A 34 -0.86 4.63 -1.74
CA THR A 34 -1.30 3.22 -1.68
C THR A 34 -2.81 3.12 -1.93
N ARG A 35 -3.60 4.13 -1.51
CA ARG A 35 -5.03 4.20 -1.79
C ARG A 35 -5.30 4.27 -3.28
N ARG A 36 -4.58 5.14 -3.98
CA ARG A 36 -4.70 5.29 -5.43
C ARG A 36 -4.34 3.99 -6.16
N ASP A 37 -3.30 3.30 -5.71
CA ASP A 37 -2.93 1.97 -6.23
C ASP A 37 -4.09 0.95 -6.04
N ALA A 38 -4.77 0.94 -4.89
CA ALA A 38 -5.97 0.12 -4.70
C ALA A 38 -7.14 0.51 -5.60
N MET A 39 -7.38 1.81 -5.83
CA MET A 39 -8.45 2.25 -6.71
C MET A 39 -8.18 1.87 -8.16
N ILE A 40 -6.93 1.97 -8.64
CA ILE A 40 -6.52 1.47 -9.95
C ILE A 40 -6.78 -0.04 -10.04
N TYR A 41 -6.44 -0.79 -9.01
CA TYR A 41 -6.71 -2.23 -9.00
C TYR A 41 -8.20 -2.53 -9.08
N LEU A 42 -9.01 -1.93 -8.21
CA LEU A 42 -10.44 -2.19 -8.09
C LEU A 42 -11.22 -1.77 -9.34
N ARG A 43 -10.97 -0.56 -9.85
CA ARG A 43 -11.73 0.01 -10.98
C ARG A 43 -11.10 -0.25 -12.34
N GLY A 44 -9.86 -0.75 -12.38
CA GLY A 44 -9.12 -0.96 -13.62
C GLY A 44 -8.61 -2.38 -13.81
N ILE A 45 -7.87 -2.94 -12.87
CA ILE A 45 -7.22 -4.24 -13.12
C ILE A 45 -8.16 -5.42 -12.89
N LEU A 46 -8.84 -5.43 -11.75
CA LEU A 46 -9.73 -6.51 -11.33
C LEU A 46 -10.86 -6.75 -12.33
N PRO A 47 -11.59 -5.73 -12.83
CA PRO A 47 -12.69 -5.95 -13.76
C PRO A 47 -12.21 -6.48 -15.12
N PHE A 48 -11.01 -6.08 -15.54
CA PHE A 48 -10.40 -6.63 -16.74
C PHE A 48 -10.03 -8.10 -16.52
N ALA A 49 -9.41 -8.43 -15.38
CA ALA A 49 -9.10 -9.81 -15.01
C ALA A 49 -10.36 -10.68 -14.94
N VAL A 50 -11.46 -10.18 -14.36
CA VAL A 50 -12.77 -10.87 -14.35
C VAL A 50 -13.26 -11.16 -15.77
N THR A 51 -13.11 -10.21 -16.68
CA THR A 51 -13.52 -10.38 -18.09
C THR A 51 -12.66 -11.43 -18.79
N VAL A 52 -11.35 -11.46 -18.53
CA VAL A 52 -10.44 -12.49 -19.08
C VAL A 52 -10.78 -13.87 -18.53
N VAL A 53 -10.96 -14.01 -17.21
CA VAL A 53 -11.32 -15.30 -16.60
C VAL A 53 -12.69 -15.80 -17.12
N ARG A 54 -13.64 -14.88 -17.34
CA ARG A 54 -14.94 -15.23 -17.96
C ARG A 54 -14.76 -15.72 -19.39
N SER A 55 -13.99 -15.01 -20.22
CA SER A 55 -13.67 -15.41 -21.59
C SER A 55 -13.01 -16.80 -21.66
N ILE A 56 -12.11 -17.11 -20.72
CA ILE A 56 -11.49 -18.44 -20.62
C ILE A 56 -12.54 -19.50 -20.31
N SER A 57 -13.44 -19.24 -19.35
CA SER A 57 -14.54 -20.17 -19.03
C SER A 57 -15.45 -20.40 -20.23
N GLU A 58 -15.90 -19.33 -20.89
CA GLU A 58 -16.76 -19.37 -22.07
C GLU A 58 -16.12 -20.12 -23.25
N PHE A 59 -14.80 -19.97 -23.43
CA PHE A 59 -14.04 -20.73 -24.42
C PHE A 59 -14.15 -22.25 -24.17
N PHE A 60 -14.02 -22.68 -22.91
CA PHE A 60 -14.16 -24.10 -22.58
C PHE A 60 -15.60 -24.59 -22.63
N ASP A 61 -16.59 -23.76 -22.32
CA ASP A 61 -18.01 -24.08 -22.55
C ASP A 61 -18.29 -24.32 -24.04
N TYR A 62 -17.76 -23.46 -24.91
CA TYR A 62 -17.84 -23.64 -26.35
C TYR A 62 -17.13 -24.92 -26.82
N TYR A 63 -15.89 -25.14 -26.37
CA TYR A 63 -15.10 -26.30 -26.75
C TYR A 63 -15.75 -27.63 -26.32
N GLU A 64 -16.34 -27.68 -25.13
CA GLU A 64 -17.06 -28.84 -24.60
C GLU A 64 -18.31 -29.18 -25.42
N ALA A 65 -19.01 -28.16 -25.95
CA ALA A 65 -20.22 -28.33 -26.74
C ALA A 65 -19.96 -28.89 -28.16
N LEU A 66 -18.77 -28.66 -28.72
CA LEU A 66 -18.42 -29.15 -30.06
C LEU A 66 -18.25 -30.67 -30.09
N ASN A 67 -18.78 -31.33 -31.10
CA ASN A 67 -18.34 -32.68 -31.45
C ASN A 67 -17.04 -32.62 -32.28
N PHE A 68 -16.39 -33.76 -32.51
CA PHE A 68 -15.10 -33.78 -33.23
C PHE A 68 -15.19 -33.23 -34.66
N SER A 69 -16.30 -33.44 -35.38
CA SER A 69 -16.49 -32.89 -36.72
C SER A 69 -16.61 -31.37 -36.68
N ASP A 70 -17.49 -30.87 -35.81
CA ASP A 70 -17.68 -29.42 -35.61
C ASP A 70 -16.38 -28.76 -35.17
N TRP A 71 -15.59 -29.43 -34.33
CA TRP A 71 -14.29 -28.94 -33.88
C TRP A 71 -13.30 -28.73 -35.03
N ILE A 72 -13.23 -29.68 -35.97
CA ILE A 72 -12.38 -29.54 -37.17
C ILE A 72 -12.86 -28.36 -38.02
N GLU A 73 -14.17 -28.24 -38.24
CA GLU A 73 -14.75 -27.16 -39.05
C GLU A 73 -14.48 -25.78 -38.44
N ASN A 74 -14.47 -25.68 -37.10
CA ASN A 74 -14.26 -24.44 -36.36
C ASN A 74 -12.81 -24.22 -35.93
N MET A 75 -11.85 -25.03 -36.39
CA MET A 75 -10.46 -25.00 -35.91
C MET A 75 -9.77 -23.64 -36.12
N GLY A 76 -10.14 -22.91 -37.18
CA GLY A 76 -9.66 -21.55 -37.44
C GLY A 76 -10.12 -20.55 -36.38
N ASP A 77 -11.39 -20.60 -35.99
CA ASP A 77 -11.96 -19.72 -34.97
C ASP A 77 -11.47 -20.07 -33.57
N ILE A 78 -11.35 -21.36 -33.26
CA ILE A 78 -10.74 -21.86 -32.00
C ILE A 78 -9.32 -21.31 -31.86
N LYS A 79 -8.52 -21.37 -32.92
CA LYS A 79 -7.16 -20.82 -32.92
C LYS A 79 -7.14 -19.31 -32.66
N ASN A 80 -8.08 -18.56 -33.24
CA ASN A 80 -8.20 -17.13 -33.01
C ASN A 80 -8.58 -16.80 -31.56
N GLU A 81 -9.49 -17.56 -30.96
CA GLU A 81 -9.89 -17.41 -29.55
C GLU A 81 -8.76 -17.80 -28.59
N VAL A 82 -8.02 -18.88 -28.87
CA VAL A 82 -6.81 -19.28 -28.11
C VAL A 82 -5.78 -18.15 -28.11
N ARG A 83 -5.49 -17.57 -29.29
CA ARG A 83 -4.57 -16.42 -29.41
C ARG A 83 -5.10 -15.19 -28.67
N GLY A 84 -6.40 -14.93 -28.74
CA GLY A 84 -7.06 -13.85 -28.00
C GLY A 84 -6.89 -14.00 -26.50
N ASN A 85 -7.25 -15.16 -25.94
CA ASN A 85 -7.15 -15.45 -24.52
C ASN A 85 -5.69 -15.38 -24.01
N LYS A 86 -4.72 -15.87 -24.80
CA LYS A 86 -3.29 -15.69 -24.50
C LYS A 86 -2.91 -14.21 -24.37
N GLN A 87 -3.22 -13.39 -25.38
CA GLN A 87 -2.88 -11.96 -25.35
C GLN A 87 -3.58 -11.25 -24.18
N CYS A 88 -4.83 -11.61 -23.88
CA CYS A 88 -5.56 -11.11 -22.72
C CYS A 88 -4.87 -11.43 -21.39
N CYS A 89 -4.39 -12.67 -21.21
CA CYS A 89 -3.60 -13.04 -20.02
C CYS A 89 -2.33 -12.19 -19.91
N GLU A 90 -1.61 -11.98 -21.02
CA GLU A 90 -0.41 -11.15 -21.06
C GLU A 90 -0.67 -9.67 -20.70
N VAL A 91 -1.84 -9.12 -21.08
CA VAL A 91 -2.26 -7.78 -20.64
C VAL A 91 -2.46 -7.76 -19.13
N VAL A 92 -3.24 -8.72 -18.58
CA VAL A 92 -3.53 -8.77 -17.14
C VAL A 92 -2.23 -8.89 -16.34
N LEU A 93 -1.27 -9.69 -16.81
CA LEU A 93 0.07 -9.80 -16.21
C LEU A 93 0.80 -8.46 -16.17
N GLN A 94 0.80 -7.70 -17.28
CA GLN A 94 1.46 -6.39 -17.35
C GLN A 94 0.81 -5.37 -16.40
N LEU A 95 -0.53 -5.36 -16.33
CA LEU A 95 -1.26 -4.50 -15.40
C LEU A 95 -0.90 -4.83 -13.95
N HIS A 96 -0.89 -6.12 -13.58
CA HIS A 96 -0.52 -6.55 -12.23
C HIS A 96 0.93 -6.24 -11.88
N ASP A 97 1.86 -6.38 -12.83
CA ASP A 97 3.26 -6.03 -12.62
C ASP A 97 3.44 -4.55 -12.32
N THR A 98 2.64 -3.68 -12.95
CA THR A 98 2.69 -2.22 -12.72
C THR A 98 2.35 -1.87 -11.27
N ILE A 99 1.29 -2.46 -10.71
CA ILE A 99 0.94 -2.27 -9.29
C ILE A 99 1.94 -2.95 -8.38
N LYS A 100 2.42 -4.14 -8.72
CA LYS A 100 3.46 -4.82 -7.94
C LYS A 100 4.70 -3.95 -7.78
N MET A 101 5.12 -3.27 -8.86
CA MET A 101 6.24 -2.33 -8.82
C MET A 101 5.94 -1.10 -7.97
N SER A 102 4.75 -0.50 -8.05
CA SER A 102 4.40 0.64 -7.20
C SER A 102 4.40 0.26 -5.71
N LEU A 103 3.89 -0.91 -5.35
CA LEU A 103 3.89 -1.42 -3.98
C LEU A 103 5.31 -1.69 -3.44
N LYS A 104 6.22 -2.22 -4.28
CA LYS A 104 7.65 -2.35 -3.92
C LYS A 104 8.33 -1.00 -3.71
N ASP A 105 7.92 0.03 -4.44
CA ASP A 105 8.41 1.39 -4.19
C ASP A 105 7.92 1.94 -2.86
N ARG A 106 6.68 1.62 -2.46
CA ARG A 106 6.17 1.97 -1.12
C ARG A 106 6.96 1.28 -0.03
N GLU A 107 7.30 0.00 -0.19
CA GLU A 107 8.14 -0.74 0.74
C GLU A 107 9.47 -0.02 1.01
N ARG A 108 10.15 0.39 -0.07
CA ARG A 108 11.42 1.12 0.04
C ARG A 108 11.25 2.42 0.81
N GLN A 109 10.18 3.17 0.54
CA GLN A 109 9.91 4.43 1.23
C GLN A 109 9.56 4.23 2.72
N VAL A 110 8.83 3.18 3.05
CA VAL A 110 8.51 2.81 4.45
C VAL A 110 9.78 2.49 5.23
N ASN A 111 10.70 1.72 4.63
CA ASN A 111 11.97 1.37 5.26
C ASN A 111 12.85 2.62 5.52
N ILE A 112 12.86 3.58 4.61
CA ILE A 112 13.55 4.87 4.82
C ILE A 112 12.93 5.63 6.00
N ILE A 113 11.60 5.72 6.06
CA ILE A 113 10.91 6.40 7.16
C ILE A 113 11.19 5.70 8.50
N LEU A 114 11.28 4.37 8.51
CA LEU A 114 11.60 3.61 9.72
C LEU A 114 13.02 3.87 10.23
N ASP A 115 14.01 3.92 9.34
CA ASP A 115 15.39 4.25 9.69
C ASP A 115 15.50 5.68 10.27
N GLU A 116 14.85 6.65 9.62
CA GLU A 116 14.78 8.02 10.12
C GLU A 116 14.06 8.11 11.48
N TYR A 117 12.98 7.35 11.65
CA TYR A 117 12.24 7.31 12.92
C TYR A 117 13.09 6.75 14.05
N GLY A 118 13.85 5.68 13.80
CA GLY A 118 14.79 5.11 14.77
C GLY A 118 15.78 6.16 15.27
N LYS A 119 16.39 6.92 14.35
CA LYS A 119 17.31 8.03 14.69
C LYS A 119 16.64 9.13 15.50
N GLN A 120 15.39 9.48 15.18
CA GLN A 120 14.64 10.48 15.95
C GLN A 120 14.26 9.98 17.36
N SER A 121 13.90 8.71 17.51
CA SER A 121 13.60 8.11 18.82
C SER A 121 14.84 8.07 19.71
N GLU A 122 16.02 7.77 19.16
CA GLU A 122 17.29 7.84 19.90
C GLU A 122 17.56 9.25 20.47
N MET A 123 17.31 10.29 19.67
CA MET A 123 17.46 11.68 20.11
C MET A 123 16.46 12.05 21.21
N GLN A 124 15.21 11.60 21.12
CA GLN A 124 14.19 11.85 22.15
C GLN A 124 14.49 11.07 23.44
N ASN A 125 15.00 9.85 23.33
CA ASN A 125 15.49 9.06 24.47
C ASN A 125 16.64 9.75 25.20
N PHE A 126 17.51 10.49 24.51
CA PHE A 126 18.54 11.30 25.15
C PHE A 126 17.92 12.41 26.03
N HIS A 127 16.89 13.11 25.54
CA HIS A 127 16.18 14.13 26.32
C HIS A 127 15.45 13.54 27.53
N LEU A 128 14.82 12.37 27.38
CA LEU A 128 14.18 11.64 28.48
C LEU A 128 15.19 11.22 29.55
N LYS A 129 16.34 10.65 29.14
CA LYS A 129 17.44 10.31 30.07
C LYS A 129 17.94 11.53 30.84
N GLY A 130 17.99 12.71 30.20
CA GLY A 130 18.33 13.96 30.86
C GLY A 130 17.32 14.35 31.94
N SER A 131 16.01 14.23 31.66
CA SER A 131 14.96 14.48 32.64
C SER A 131 15.00 13.48 33.81
N ASP A 132 15.15 12.19 33.53
CA ASP A 132 15.21 11.14 34.56
C ASP A 132 16.47 11.27 35.43
N PHE A 133 17.59 11.75 34.85
CA PHE A 133 18.80 12.06 35.60
C PHE A 133 18.58 13.19 36.62
N LEU A 134 17.87 14.25 36.23
CA LEU A 134 17.54 15.36 37.13
C LEU A 134 16.60 14.92 38.26
N GLU A 135 15.62 14.07 37.95
CA GLU A 135 14.72 13.47 38.93
C GLU A 135 15.50 12.62 39.96
N LYS A 136 16.44 11.79 39.50
CA LYS A 136 17.31 10.97 40.38
C LYS A 136 18.21 11.80 41.29
N LEU A 137 18.62 12.99 40.85
CA LEU A 137 19.38 13.93 41.69
C LEU A 137 18.49 14.67 42.71
N GLY A 138 17.17 14.42 42.73
CA GLY A 138 16.22 15.10 43.60
C GLY A 138 15.95 16.55 43.20
N ILE A 139 16.45 16.97 42.04
CA ILE A 139 16.30 18.33 41.51
C ILE A 139 14.97 18.37 40.75
N THR A 140 13.88 18.49 41.50
CA THR A 140 12.52 18.51 40.93
C THR A 140 11.95 19.92 40.82
N SER A 141 11.00 20.11 39.90
CA SER A 141 10.17 21.33 39.82
C SER A 141 9.54 21.72 41.17
N THR A 142 9.33 20.76 42.07
CA THR A 142 8.77 20.98 43.41
C THR A 142 9.78 21.61 44.37
N TRP A 143 11.04 21.14 44.34
CA TRP A 143 12.14 21.77 45.06
C TRP A 143 12.38 23.20 44.55
N MET A 144 12.35 23.40 43.22
CA MET A 144 12.51 24.72 42.60
C MET A 144 11.33 25.66 42.86
N ARG A 145 10.08 25.19 42.90
CA ARG A 145 8.92 26.01 43.29
C ARG A 145 9.02 26.48 44.74
N LYS A 146 9.56 25.65 45.64
CA LYS A 146 9.84 26.04 47.02
C LYS A 146 10.98 27.05 47.07
N PHE A 147 12.08 26.79 46.36
CA PHE A 147 13.24 27.68 46.29
C PHE A 147 12.90 29.05 45.66
N GLY A 148 12.15 29.09 44.57
CA GLY A 148 11.70 30.35 43.94
C GLY A 148 10.85 31.22 44.86
N LYS A 149 10.03 30.62 45.75
CA LYS A 149 9.33 31.36 46.81
C LYS A 149 10.30 31.93 47.85
N TYR A 150 11.35 31.19 48.23
CA TYR A 150 12.41 31.69 49.11
C TYR A 150 13.19 32.85 48.48
N CYS A 151 13.58 32.74 47.20
CA CYS A 151 14.28 33.82 46.49
C CYS A 151 13.40 35.06 46.31
N ALA A 152 12.11 34.92 45.99
CA ALA A 152 11.18 36.04 45.89
C ALA A 152 11.03 36.79 47.23
N LEU A 153 10.94 36.06 48.35
CA LEU A 153 10.94 36.64 49.70
C LEU A 153 12.25 37.37 50.00
N PHE A 154 13.40 36.83 49.55
CA PHE A 154 14.72 37.44 49.75
C PHE A 154 14.89 38.72 48.92
N CYS A 155 14.44 38.73 47.66
CA CYS A 155 14.44 39.90 46.78
C CYS A 155 13.52 41.02 47.31
N ILE A 156 12.34 40.67 47.84
CA ILE A 156 11.40 41.64 48.45
C ILE A 156 12.03 42.28 49.69
N ASN A 157 12.66 41.51 50.58
CA ASN A 157 13.37 42.06 51.74
C ASN A 157 14.57 42.94 51.35
N TYR A 158 15.23 42.67 50.22
CA TYR A 158 16.39 43.44 49.76
C TYR A 158 16.01 44.79 49.13
N VAL A 159 14.90 44.86 48.37
CA VAL A 159 14.35 46.13 47.85
C VAL A 159 13.96 47.06 49.01
N VAL A 160 13.40 46.51 50.09
CA VAL A 160 13.07 47.27 51.30
C VAL A 160 14.33 47.72 52.06
N LEU A 161 15.44 46.98 52.00
CA LEU A 161 16.70 47.33 52.66
C LEU A 161 17.59 48.27 51.83
N SER A 162 17.49 48.28 50.48
CA SER A 162 18.26 49.18 49.62
C SER A 162 17.82 50.64 49.71
N ASP A 163 16.59 50.91 50.16
CA ASP A 163 16.13 52.27 50.48
C ASP A 163 16.67 52.80 51.82
N VAL A 164 17.31 51.96 52.65
CA VAL A 164 17.68 52.33 54.03
C VAL A 164 19.18 52.58 54.26
N THR A 165 20.09 52.19 53.35
CA THR A 165 21.53 52.38 53.60
C THR A 165 22.32 52.91 52.39
N SER A 166 22.40 54.23 52.29
CA SER A 166 23.42 54.94 51.50
C SER A 166 24.64 55.28 52.36
N SER A 167 25.56 54.33 52.56
CA SER A 167 27.02 54.59 52.66
C SER A 167 27.80 53.34 53.11
N ASN A 168 29.03 53.26 52.61
CA ASN A 168 30.16 52.39 52.98
C ASN A 168 30.22 50.93 52.49
N SER A 169 31.23 50.69 51.64
CA SER A 169 32.16 49.54 51.47
C SER A 169 31.68 48.08 51.54
N ARG A 170 30.41 47.78 51.80
CA ARG A 170 29.82 46.43 51.73
C ARG A 170 29.36 46.03 50.32
N SER A 171 29.61 46.87 49.31
CA SER A 171 29.15 46.69 47.92
C SER A 171 29.82 45.54 47.17
N LEU A 172 31.07 45.17 47.50
CA LEU A 172 31.79 44.08 46.81
C LEU A 172 31.35 42.67 47.24
N LEU A 173 31.00 42.46 48.51
CA LEU A 173 30.40 41.19 48.97
C LEU A 173 28.95 41.03 48.46
N ALA A 174 28.22 42.15 48.34
CA ALA A 174 26.88 42.16 47.74
C ALA A 174 26.92 41.80 46.24
N LEU A 175 27.91 42.27 45.48
CA LEU A 175 28.09 41.90 44.07
C LEU A 175 28.46 40.41 43.89
N GLY A 176 29.27 39.83 44.78
CA GLY A 176 29.60 38.40 44.76
C GLY A 176 28.41 37.49 45.11
N ALA A 177 27.60 37.88 46.09
CA ALA A 177 26.36 37.16 46.43
C ALA A 177 25.31 37.26 45.30
N ASN A 178 25.20 38.41 44.63
CA ASN A 178 24.33 38.60 43.48
C ASN A 178 24.72 37.73 42.27
N GLY A 179 26.03 37.50 42.06
CA GLY A 179 26.53 36.61 41.02
C GLY A 179 26.10 35.14 41.25
N LEU A 180 26.15 34.66 42.49
CA LEU A 180 25.76 33.29 42.84
C LEU A 180 24.25 33.06 42.66
N VAL A 181 23.42 34.02 43.11
CA VAL A 181 21.96 33.97 42.93
C VAL A 181 21.55 33.99 41.45
N LEU A 182 22.25 34.76 40.61
CA LEU A 182 22.02 34.77 39.17
C LEU A 182 22.39 33.43 38.51
N ILE A 183 23.51 32.82 38.91
CA ILE A 183 23.93 31.51 38.41
C ILE A 183 22.91 30.43 38.81
N GLU A 184 22.46 30.42 40.06
CA GLU A 184 21.45 29.48 40.56
C GLU A 184 20.09 29.68 39.88
N TRP A 185 19.68 30.93 39.61
CA TRP A 185 18.45 31.22 38.85
C TRP A 185 18.54 30.75 37.40
N LEU A 186 19.69 30.94 36.74
CA LEU A 186 19.94 30.46 35.37
C LEU A 186 19.93 28.92 35.32
N ILE A 187 20.50 28.25 36.33
CA ILE A 187 20.44 26.80 36.48
C ILE A 187 18.97 26.36 36.67
N ALA A 188 18.24 26.97 37.59
CA ALA A 188 16.85 26.62 37.88
C ALA A 188 15.92 26.82 36.67
N SER A 189 16.09 27.92 35.94
CA SER A 189 15.35 28.20 34.71
C SER A 189 15.59 27.14 33.62
N LYS A 190 16.86 26.72 33.46
CA LYS A 190 17.22 25.64 32.54
C LYS A 190 16.65 24.30 32.98
N VAL A 191 16.72 23.95 34.26
CA VAL A 191 16.19 22.67 34.76
C VAL A 191 14.67 22.62 34.64
N PHE A 192 13.95 23.68 35.00
CA PHE A 192 12.50 23.75 34.84
C PHE A 192 12.09 23.63 33.35
N SER A 193 12.84 24.26 32.46
CA SER A 193 12.62 24.13 31.02
C SER A 193 12.84 22.68 30.56
N ILE A 194 13.87 22.00 31.07
CA ILE A 194 14.17 20.60 30.73
C ILE A 194 13.09 19.64 31.24
N GLU A 195 12.58 19.79 32.47
CA GLU A 195 11.51 18.94 33.01
C GLU A 195 10.18 19.14 32.26
N LEU A 196 9.78 20.40 32.03
CA LEU A 196 8.56 20.71 31.28
C LEU A 196 8.64 20.17 29.84
N LEU A 197 9.81 20.29 29.21
CA LEU A 197 10.08 19.70 27.91
C LEU A 197 10.09 18.17 27.97
N GLY A 198 10.61 17.57 29.03
CA GLY A 198 10.65 16.12 29.26
C GLY A 198 9.25 15.50 29.36
N GLU A 199 8.38 16.04 30.20
CA GLU A 199 7.01 15.51 30.38
C GLU A 199 6.16 15.69 29.12
N LYS A 200 6.25 16.87 28.48
CA LYS A 200 5.60 17.12 27.19
C LYS A 200 6.14 16.19 26.10
N SER A 201 7.45 15.93 26.08
CA SER A 201 8.07 15.02 25.12
C SER A 201 7.63 13.57 25.34
N ARG A 202 7.53 13.11 26.60
CA ARG A 202 7.08 11.75 26.94
C ARG A 202 5.67 11.46 26.40
N ARG A 203 4.70 12.33 26.68
CA ARG A 203 3.31 12.16 26.22
C ARG A 203 3.18 12.21 24.69
N VAL A 204 3.95 13.08 24.04
CA VAL A 204 3.98 13.19 22.58
C VAL A 204 4.66 11.97 21.95
N HIS A 205 5.74 11.45 22.55
CA HIS A 205 6.47 10.27 22.10
C HIS A 205 5.60 9.01 22.16
N GLU A 206 4.95 8.73 23.29
CA GLU A 206 4.09 7.54 23.46
C GLU A 206 2.92 7.52 22.47
N ALA A 207 2.22 8.65 22.32
CA ALA A 207 1.11 8.76 21.37
C ALA A 207 1.58 8.67 19.90
N ARG A 208 2.77 9.19 19.59
CA ARG A 208 3.37 9.11 18.25
C ARG A 208 3.85 7.70 17.94
N ASP A 209 4.54 7.03 18.85
CA ASP A 209 5.04 5.65 18.73
C ASP A 209 3.90 4.66 18.48
N SER A 210 2.82 4.77 19.27
CA SER A 210 1.68 3.87 19.12
C SER A 210 1.03 4.04 17.74
N LYS A 211 0.77 5.28 17.30
CA LYS A 211 0.22 5.52 15.96
C LYS A 211 1.17 5.15 14.84
N PHE A 212 2.47 5.39 15.01
CA PHE A 212 3.49 5.06 14.03
C PHE A 212 3.62 3.55 13.86
N SER A 213 3.72 2.79 14.96
CA SER A 213 3.87 1.33 14.92
C SER A 213 2.69 0.61 14.26
N VAL A 214 1.45 1.02 14.57
CA VAL A 214 0.24 0.47 13.94
C VAL A 214 0.22 0.72 12.43
N ASN A 215 0.50 1.96 12.04
CA ASN A 215 0.52 2.40 10.65
C ASN A 215 1.66 1.74 9.83
N THR A 216 2.84 1.61 10.42
CA THR A 216 3.95 0.82 9.86
C THR A 216 3.57 -0.65 9.73
N GLY A 217 2.94 -1.24 10.75
CA GLY A 217 2.48 -2.62 10.71
C GLY A 217 1.53 -2.85 9.54
N ALA A 218 0.57 -1.95 9.34
CA ALA A 218 -0.36 -2.03 8.21
C ALA A 218 0.34 -1.91 6.84
N LEU A 219 1.32 -1.00 6.69
CA LEU A 219 2.11 -0.92 5.46
C LEU A 219 2.99 -2.16 5.24
N ARG A 220 3.55 -2.73 6.31
CA ARG A 220 4.29 -4.00 6.23
C ARG A 220 3.40 -5.17 5.85
N ILE A 221 2.14 -5.19 6.29
CA ILE A 221 1.19 -6.21 5.83
C ILE A 221 1.01 -6.13 4.31
N VAL A 222 0.99 -4.93 3.72
CA VAL A 222 0.97 -4.78 2.25
C VAL A 222 2.25 -5.38 1.63
N THR A 223 3.43 -5.13 2.18
CA THR A 223 4.68 -5.65 1.58
C THR A 223 4.82 -7.16 1.77
N ASP A 224 4.54 -7.64 2.97
CA ASP A 224 4.82 -9.01 3.40
C ASP A 224 3.71 -9.97 2.97
N THR A 225 2.50 -9.47 2.73
CA THR A 225 1.33 -10.28 2.36
C THR A 225 0.79 -9.95 0.98
N THR A 226 0.59 -8.67 0.64
CA THR A 226 -0.01 -8.29 -0.65
C THR A 226 0.92 -8.60 -1.82
N VAL A 227 2.18 -8.16 -1.77
CA VAL A 227 3.12 -8.35 -2.90
C VAL A 227 3.30 -9.85 -3.21
N PRO A 228 3.50 -10.74 -2.23
CA PRO A 228 3.51 -12.19 -2.48
C PRO A 228 2.18 -12.73 -3.00
N ALA A 229 1.04 -12.24 -2.51
CA ALA A 229 -0.27 -12.69 -2.98
C ALA A 229 -0.56 -12.27 -4.44
N LEU A 230 -0.10 -11.09 -4.86
CA LEU A 230 -0.15 -10.64 -6.25
C LEU A 230 0.80 -11.47 -7.12
N ALA A 231 2.02 -11.75 -6.63
CA ALA A 231 2.98 -12.59 -7.36
C ALA A 231 2.40 -13.98 -7.66
N LYS A 232 1.83 -14.67 -6.66
CA LYS A 232 1.19 -15.98 -6.87
C LYS A 232 0.05 -15.95 -7.89
N PHE A 233 -0.73 -14.87 -7.90
CA PHE A 233 -1.79 -14.71 -8.90
C PHE A 233 -1.21 -14.51 -10.32
N MET A 234 -0.14 -13.72 -10.43
CA MET A 234 0.59 -13.56 -11.70
C MET A 234 1.20 -14.89 -12.16
N ASP A 235 1.74 -15.71 -11.26
CA ASP A 235 2.30 -17.03 -11.62
C ASP A 235 1.22 -17.91 -12.28
N GLY A 236 0.02 -17.99 -11.69
CA GLY A 236 -1.09 -18.74 -12.29
C GLY A 236 -1.57 -18.20 -13.65
N LEU A 237 -1.58 -16.88 -13.83
CA LEU A 237 -1.87 -16.27 -15.15
C LEU A 237 -0.76 -16.54 -16.17
N GLN A 238 0.49 -16.58 -15.73
CA GLN A 238 1.65 -16.88 -16.58
C GLN A 238 1.60 -18.34 -17.06
N GLU A 239 1.24 -19.27 -16.17
CA GLU A 239 0.98 -20.68 -16.52
C GLU A 239 -0.19 -20.80 -17.51
N THR A 240 -1.27 -20.05 -17.29
CA THR A 240 -2.43 -20.04 -18.19
C THR A 240 -2.06 -19.49 -19.58
N ALA A 241 -1.28 -18.41 -19.66
CA ALA A 241 -0.80 -17.85 -20.91
C ALA A 241 0.15 -18.83 -21.64
N ALA A 242 1.01 -19.54 -20.90
CA ALA A 242 1.89 -20.57 -21.46
C ALA A 242 1.07 -21.73 -22.03
N PHE A 243 0.05 -22.20 -21.31
CA PHE A 243 -0.88 -23.22 -21.77
C PHE A 243 -1.57 -22.84 -23.09
N PHE A 244 -2.12 -21.62 -23.20
CA PHE A 244 -2.70 -21.16 -24.48
C PHE A 244 -1.64 -21.02 -25.59
N SER A 245 -0.41 -20.68 -25.25
CA SER A 245 0.70 -20.63 -26.21
C SER A 245 1.04 -22.02 -26.77
N ASP A 246 0.92 -23.06 -25.95
CA ASP A 246 1.17 -24.43 -26.40
C ASP A 246 0.00 -24.95 -27.24
N ILE A 247 -1.25 -24.65 -26.87
CA ILE A 247 -2.41 -24.93 -27.73
C ILE A 247 -2.29 -24.22 -29.08
N GLU A 248 -1.86 -22.95 -29.09
CA GLU A 248 -1.69 -22.20 -30.34
C GLU A 248 -0.72 -22.91 -31.30
N LYS A 249 0.41 -23.40 -30.78
CA LYS A 249 1.41 -24.15 -31.56
C LYS A 249 0.86 -25.49 -32.03
N ASP A 250 0.14 -26.21 -31.18
CA ASP A 250 -0.49 -27.47 -31.55
C ASP A 250 -1.49 -27.27 -32.69
N LEU A 251 -2.37 -26.27 -32.58
CA LEU A 251 -3.33 -25.95 -33.63
C LEU A 251 -2.66 -25.47 -34.92
N GLU A 252 -1.51 -24.78 -34.83
CA GLU A 252 -0.68 -24.44 -35.97
C GLU A 252 -0.12 -25.67 -36.68
N TYR A 253 0.41 -26.62 -35.92
CA TYR A 253 0.91 -27.88 -36.44
C TYR A 253 -0.18 -28.73 -37.10
N LEU A 254 -1.34 -28.84 -36.44
CA LEU A 254 -2.48 -29.61 -36.93
C LEU A 254 -3.12 -29.00 -38.19
N GLN A 255 -2.86 -27.73 -38.52
CA GLN A 255 -3.31 -27.11 -39.78
C GLN A 255 -2.50 -27.51 -41.02
N ILE A 256 -1.38 -28.23 -40.88
CA ILE A 256 -0.37 -28.36 -41.95
C ILE A 256 -0.74 -29.41 -43.03
N ASP A 257 -1.48 -30.49 -42.71
CA ASP A 257 -1.93 -31.47 -43.73
C ASP A 257 -3.10 -32.37 -43.25
N SER A 258 -3.87 -32.97 -44.17
CA SER A 258 -5.06 -33.79 -43.93
C SER A 258 -4.79 -35.31 -43.90
N THR A 259 -3.56 -35.72 -43.57
CA THR A 259 -3.19 -37.14 -43.50
C THR A 259 -3.95 -37.88 -42.40
N SER A 260 -4.06 -39.21 -42.54
CA SER A 260 -4.67 -40.06 -41.50
C SER A 260 -3.93 -40.00 -40.16
N THR A 261 -2.61 -39.77 -40.19
CA THR A 261 -1.78 -39.54 -38.99
C THR A 261 -2.19 -38.25 -38.28
N ILE A 262 -2.26 -37.12 -39.01
CA ILE A 262 -2.67 -35.83 -38.43
C ILE A 262 -4.12 -35.90 -37.94
N ARG A 263 -5.02 -36.62 -38.63
CA ARG A 263 -6.39 -36.82 -38.15
C ARG A 263 -6.46 -37.54 -36.80
N ASN A 264 -5.57 -38.50 -36.54
CA ASN A 264 -5.48 -39.16 -35.24
C ASN A 264 -4.93 -38.22 -34.16
N GLU A 265 -3.94 -37.39 -34.50
CA GLU A 265 -3.37 -36.39 -33.59
C GLU A 265 -4.37 -35.28 -33.26
N MET A 266 -5.16 -34.82 -34.24
CA MET A 266 -6.29 -33.92 -34.04
C MET A 266 -7.30 -34.50 -33.05
N LYS A 267 -7.65 -35.78 -33.22
CA LYS A 267 -8.56 -36.47 -32.31
C LYS A 267 -7.98 -36.55 -30.91
N PHE A 268 -6.69 -36.87 -30.78
CA PHE A 268 -6.01 -36.88 -29.50
C PHE A 268 -6.02 -35.51 -28.80
N HIS A 269 -5.70 -34.44 -29.54
CA HIS A 269 -5.72 -33.07 -29.02
C HIS A 269 -7.13 -32.66 -28.56
N TYR A 270 -8.16 -32.94 -29.39
CA TYR A 270 -9.56 -32.69 -29.04
C TYR A 270 -10.00 -33.40 -27.75
N GLU A 271 -9.70 -34.70 -27.63
CA GLU A 271 -10.06 -35.48 -26.43
C GLU A 271 -9.28 -35.00 -25.19
N MET A 272 -8.00 -34.66 -25.35
CA MET A 272 -7.19 -34.10 -24.26
C MET A 272 -7.77 -32.79 -23.74
N MET A 273 -8.13 -31.88 -24.63
CA MET A 273 -8.71 -30.59 -24.26
C MET A 273 -10.09 -30.74 -23.63
N LYS A 274 -10.95 -31.63 -24.13
CA LYS A 274 -12.24 -31.94 -23.49
C LYS A 274 -12.09 -32.52 -22.10
N LYS A 275 -11.08 -33.36 -21.90
CA LYS A 275 -10.78 -33.94 -20.59
C LYS A 275 -10.30 -32.89 -19.58
N ASN A 276 -9.49 -31.93 -20.02
CA ASN A 276 -8.85 -30.93 -19.17
C ASN A 276 -9.70 -29.67 -18.95
N GLY A 277 -10.62 -29.35 -19.86
CA GLY A 277 -11.50 -28.18 -19.77
C GLY A 277 -12.27 -28.03 -18.45
N PRO A 278 -12.86 -29.11 -17.90
CA PRO A 278 -13.55 -29.05 -16.61
C PRO A 278 -12.68 -28.58 -15.45
N GLU A 279 -11.39 -28.92 -15.43
CA GLU A 279 -10.46 -28.48 -14.40
C GLU A 279 -10.17 -26.97 -14.51
N VAL A 280 -9.95 -26.47 -15.73
CA VAL A 280 -9.75 -25.04 -15.96
C VAL A 280 -10.99 -24.24 -15.53
N LYS A 281 -12.19 -24.72 -15.88
CA LYS A 281 -13.46 -24.13 -15.44
C LYS A 281 -13.62 -24.13 -13.92
N ALA A 282 -13.24 -25.21 -13.24
CA ALA A 282 -13.26 -25.27 -11.78
C ALA A 282 -12.33 -24.20 -11.15
N ASN A 283 -11.17 -23.94 -11.76
CA ASN A 283 -10.27 -22.86 -11.34
C ASN A 283 -10.87 -21.46 -11.58
N CYS A 284 -11.52 -21.24 -12.74
CA CYS A 284 -12.27 -20.01 -13.01
C CYS A 284 -13.38 -19.79 -11.96
N ASN A 285 -14.12 -20.84 -11.60
CA ASN A 285 -15.16 -20.76 -10.56
C ASN A 285 -14.59 -20.43 -9.19
N THR A 286 -13.41 -20.97 -8.85
CA THR A 286 -12.70 -20.62 -7.62
C THR A 286 -12.31 -19.14 -7.59
N PHE A 287 -11.90 -18.58 -8.74
CA PHE A 287 -11.66 -17.14 -8.88
C PHE A 287 -12.94 -16.33 -8.66
N PHE A 288 -14.06 -16.70 -9.27
CA PHE A 288 -15.33 -15.99 -9.10
C PHE A 288 -15.84 -16.07 -7.65
N ALA A 289 -15.65 -17.21 -6.98
CA ALA A 289 -16.09 -17.41 -5.60
C ALA A 289 -15.44 -16.45 -4.59
N VAL A 290 -14.25 -15.91 -4.88
CA VAL A 290 -13.55 -14.96 -3.99
C VAL A 290 -13.86 -13.50 -4.31
N LEU A 291 -14.53 -13.18 -5.42
CA LEU A 291 -14.80 -11.80 -5.82
C LEU A 291 -15.67 -11.02 -4.82
N PRO A 292 -16.77 -11.58 -4.27
CA PRO A 292 -17.62 -10.82 -3.34
C PRO A 292 -16.86 -10.38 -2.08
N ASP A 293 -15.97 -11.24 -1.57
CA ASP A 293 -15.11 -10.90 -0.43
C ASP A 293 -14.11 -9.80 -0.78
N VAL A 294 -13.51 -9.87 -1.98
CA VAL A 294 -12.56 -8.86 -2.47
C VAL A 294 -13.23 -7.50 -2.64
N GLU A 295 -14.41 -7.47 -3.26
CA GLU A 295 -15.23 -6.27 -3.42
C GLU A 295 -15.60 -5.66 -2.07
N SER A 296 -16.10 -6.48 -1.14
CA SER A 296 -16.48 -6.01 0.21
C SER A 296 -15.30 -5.37 0.94
N ASP A 297 -14.10 -5.94 0.81
CA ASP A 297 -12.91 -5.40 1.43
C ASP A 297 -12.49 -4.05 0.83
N PHE A 298 -12.64 -3.87 -0.49
CA PHE A 298 -12.32 -2.61 -1.15
C PHE A 298 -13.40 -1.53 -0.93
N LEU A 299 -14.68 -1.90 -0.82
CA LEU A 299 -15.76 -0.99 -0.45
C LEU A 299 -15.59 -0.39 0.95
N ALA A 300 -14.80 -1.03 1.81
CA ALA A 300 -14.45 -0.50 3.13
C ALA A 300 -13.43 0.66 3.07
N ILE A 301 -12.86 0.95 1.90
CA ILE A 301 -11.90 2.04 1.69
C ILE A 301 -12.66 3.28 1.23
N ALA A 302 -12.46 4.41 1.92
CA ALA A 302 -13.09 5.67 1.54
C ALA A 302 -12.62 6.17 0.16
N ASP A 303 -13.56 6.51 -0.71
CA ASP A 303 -13.34 7.03 -2.07
C ASP A 303 -13.00 8.54 -2.09
N GLU A 304 -12.82 9.17 -0.93
CA GLU A 304 -12.67 10.62 -0.81
C GLU A 304 -11.47 11.16 -1.61
N GLY A 305 -11.72 11.85 -2.72
CA GLY A 305 -10.68 12.54 -3.48
C GLY A 305 -9.94 11.70 -4.54
N VAL A 306 -10.46 10.54 -4.93
CA VAL A 306 -10.03 9.85 -6.17
C VAL A 306 -11.18 9.95 -7.17
N ASP A 307 -11.09 10.89 -8.10
CA ASP A 307 -12.06 10.96 -9.19
C ASP A 307 -11.83 9.81 -10.19
N ASN A 308 -12.91 9.35 -10.83
CA ASN A 308 -12.82 8.29 -11.85
C ASN A 308 -11.87 8.69 -13.00
N TYR A 309 -11.69 10.00 -13.21
CA TYR A 309 -10.76 10.57 -14.18
C TYR A 309 -9.32 10.08 -14.00
N TYR A 310 -8.83 9.95 -12.77
CA TYR A 310 -7.47 9.44 -12.52
C TYR A 310 -7.29 8.00 -13.01
N VAL A 311 -8.24 7.12 -12.70
CA VAL A 311 -8.19 5.70 -13.10
C VAL A 311 -8.32 5.57 -14.60
N ASP A 312 -9.25 6.30 -15.23
CA ASP A 312 -9.44 6.27 -16.68
C ASP A 312 -8.20 6.77 -17.42
N LYS A 313 -7.57 7.84 -16.94
CA LYS A 313 -6.32 8.34 -17.53
C LYS A 313 -5.21 7.29 -17.46
N TRP A 314 -5.06 6.62 -16.31
CA TRP A 314 -4.09 5.55 -16.14
C TRP A 314 -4.38 4.37 -17.09
N LEU A 315 -5.65 3.96 -17.21
CA LEU A 315 -6.06 2.88 -18.12
C LEU A 315 -5.76 3.22 -19.58
N GLU A 316 -6.03 4.44 -20.02
CA GLU A 316 -5.73 4.89 -21.38
C GLU A 316 -4.22 4.88 -21.70
N GLU A 317 -3.38 5.22 -20.72
CA GLU A 317 -1.93 5.09 -20.85
C GLU A 317 -1.50 3.62 -20.99
N GLN A 318 -2.06 2.71 -20.19
CA GLN A 318 -1.76 1.28 -20.29
C GLN A 318 -2.21 0.68 -21.63
N LYS A 319 -3.43 1.03 -22.10
CA LYS A 319 -3.93 0.62 -23.42
C LYS A 319 -2.98 1.04 -24.54
N LYS A 320 -2.52 2.30 -24.53
CA LYS A 320 -1.58 2.82 -25.54
C LYS A 320 -0.25 2.07 -25.53
N ASN A 321 0.32 1.84 -24.35
CA ASN A 321 1.56 1.08 -24.20
C ASN A 321 1.41 -0.35 -24.72
N PHE A 322 0.28 -0.98 -24.43
CA PHE A 322 -0.02 -2.32 -24.88
C PHE A 322 -0.17 -2.41 -26.41
N PHE A 323 -1.01 -1.56 -27.02
CA PHE A 323 -1.20 -1.57 -28.48
C PHE A 323 0.07 -1.20 -29.26
N ARG A 324 0.98 -0.43 -28.64
CA ARG A 324 2.31 -0.19 -29.19
C ARG A 324 3.17 -1.46 -29.17
N LYS A 325 3.09 -2.26 -28.10
CA LYS A 325 3.85 -3.50 -27.93
C LYS A 325 3.32 -4.64 -28.82
N TYR A 326 2.01 -4.71 -29.04
CA TYR A 326 1.34 -5.75 -29.83
C TYR A 326 0.67 -5.15 -31.07
N GLN A 327 1.48 -4.86 -32.09
CA GLN A 327 1.00 -4.35 -33.39
C GLN A 327 -0.01 -5.29 -34.07
N SER A 328 0.09 -6.60 -33.82
CA SER A 328 -0.81 -7.67 -34.30
C SER A 328 -1.85 -8.10 -33.24
N SER A 329 -2.48 -7.14 -32.57
CA SER A 329 -3.57 -7.42 -31.62
C SER A 329 -4.78 -8.08 -32.30
N THR A 330 -5.27 -9.17 -31.70
CA THR A 330 -6.43 -9.91 -32.21
C THR A 330 -7.73 -9.10 -32.11
N PRO A 331 -8.73 -9.35 -32.98
CA PRO A 331 -10.06 -8.74 -32.86
C PRO A 331 -10.70 -8.98 -31.48
N HIS A 332 -10.54 -10.20 -30.94
CA HIS A 332 -11.02 -10.58 -29.60
C HIS A 332 -10.47 -9.62 -28.52
N LEU A 333 -9.15 -9.43 -28.50
CA LEU A 333 -8.50 -8.53 -27.56
C LEU A 333 -8.91 -7.07 -27.77
N LYS A 334 -8.97 -6.60 -29.02
CA LYS A 334 -9.41 -5.23 -29.34
C LYS A 334 -10.81 -4.95 -28.79
N ARG A 335 -11.74 -5.90 -28.97
CA ARG A 335 -13.10 -5.85 -28.45
C ARG A 335 -13.12 -5.80 -26.92
N MET A 336 -12.34 -6.64 -26.24
CA MET A 336 -12.25 -6.62 -24.78
C MET A 336 -11.69 -5.29 -24.26
N MET A 337 -10.63 -4.77 -24.90
CA MET A 337 -9.97 -3.54 -24.47
C MET A 337 -10.76 -2.26 -24.79
N SER A 338 -11.53 -2.25 -25.89
CA SER A 338 -12.38 -1.10 -26.26
C SER A 338 -13.54 -0.92 -25.30
N ASN A 339 -14.09 -2.03 -24.80
CA ASN A 339 -15.22 -2.03 -23.87
C ASN A 339 -14.78 -1.80 -22.42
N PHE A 340 -13.47 -1.72 -22.18
CA PHE A 340 -12.91 -1.59 -20.84
C PHE A 340 -12.79 -0.12 -20.41
N THR A 341 -13.71 0.36 -19.58
CA THR A 341 -13.68 1.70 -18.94
C THR A 341 -13.93 1.57 -17.44
N SER A 342 -13.55 2.56 -16.63
CA SER A 342 -13.84 2.54 -15.18
C SER A 342 -15.34 2.47 -14.87
N GLU A 343 -16.19 3.02 -15.75
CA GLU A 343 -17.65 2.95 -15.64
C GLU A 343 -18.17 1.55 -15.95
N ALA A 344 -17.71 0.92 -17.03
CA ALA A 344 -18.08 -0.46 -17.36
C ALA A 344 -17.59 -1.45 -16.30
N ALA A 345 -16.39 -1.21 -15.77
CA ALA A 345 -15.82 -1.89 -14.62
C ALA A 345 -16.71 -1.76 -13.37
N SER A 346 -17.21 -0.56 -13.09
CA SER A 346 -18.06 -0.33 -11.92
C SER A 346 -19.40 -1.06 -12.04
N LYS A 347 -20.03 -1.05 -13.22
CA LYS A 347 -21.25 -1.84 -13.47
C LYS A 347 -21.00 -3.34 -13.28
N LEU A 348 -19.91 -3.85 -13.87
CA LEU A 348 -19.58 -5.27 -13.81
C LEU A 348 -19.25 -5.80 -12.40
N MET A 349 -18.84 -4.92 -11.49
CA MET A 349 -18.46 -5.27 -10.12
C MET A 349 -19.53 -4.91 -9.07
N PHE A 350 -20.45 -3.99 -9.37
CA PHE A 350 -21.36 -3.43 -8.36
C PHE A 350 -22.85 -3.45 -8.76
N ASP A 351 -23.19 -3.63 -10.04
CA ASP A 351 -24.58 -3.92 -10.41
C ASP A 351 -24.85 -5.40 -10.14
N LYS A 352 -25.62 -5.65 -9.08
CA LYS A 352 -26.25 -6.94 -8.84
C LYS A 352 -27.51 -7.00 -9.71
N ASP A 353 -27.50 -7.86 -10.71
CA ASP A 353 -28.74 -8.39 -11.29
C ASP A 353 -29.57 -9.13 -10.22
#